data_AF-A0A496S4W3-F1
#
_entry.id   AF-A0A496S4W3-F1
#
_cell.length_a   1.000
_cell.length_b   1.000
_cell.length_c   1.000
_cell.angle_alpha   90.00
_cell.angle_beta   90.00
_cell.angle_gamma   90.00
#
_symmetry.space_group_name_H-M   'P 1'
#
loop_
_entity.id
_entity.type
_entity.pdbx_description
1 polymer ?
#
loop_
_entity_poly.entity_id
_entity_poly.type
_entity_poly.pdbx_seq_one_letter_code
_entity_poly.pdbx_strand_id
1 'polypeptide(L)'
;MRKPQKIYLENSNLFYLIEQEKGFAVEKGSIRETFFLNQLGSLIKLYYSDKADFMDSKGRLFEVGGKGKGDNNSLNIFLAIDDITVGFKNKIPLWLFGFLY
;
A
#
# COMPACT_ATOMS: atom_id res chain seq x y z
N MET A 1 -6.74 -22.76 -3.59
CA MET A 1 -6.63 -21.72 -4.63
C MET A 1 -5.46 -20.82 -4.27
N ARG A 2 -4.33 -20.89 -4.98
CA ARG A 2 -3.24 -19.92 -4.77
C ARG A 2 -3.71 -18.58 -5.36
N LYS A 3 -3.88 -17.56 -4.51
CA LYS A 3 -4.15 -16.19 -5.00
C LYS A 3 -2.98 -15.82 -5.93
N PRO A 4 -3.22 -15.39 -7.18
CA PRO A 4 -2.13 -14.94 -8.04
C PRO A 4 -1.36 -13.83 -7.34
N GLN A 5 -0.02 -13.86 -7.42
CA GLN A 5 0.82 -12.80 -6.89
C GLN A 5 0.45 -11.48 -7.56
N LYS A 6 0.22 -10.43 -6.76
CA LYS A 6 -0.06 -9.08 -7.28
C LYS A 6 1.18 -8.56 -8.01
N ILE A 7 1.00 -8.07 -9.23
CA ILE A 7 2.03 -7.35 -10.00
C ILE A 7 1.76 -5.86 -9.82
N TYR A 8 2.77 -5.13 -9.36
CA TYR A 8 2.70 -3.67 -9.17
C TYR A 8 3.50 -2.96 -10.26
N LEU A 9 2.95 -1.85 -10.78
CA LEU A 9 3.62 -1.02 -11.77
C LEU A 9 4.61 -0.07 -11.07
N GLU A 10 5.72 0.26 -11.71
CA GLU A 10 6.70 1.23 -11.17
C GLU A 10 6.12 2.65 -11.02
N ASN A 11 5.03 2.97 -11.72
CA ASN A 11 4.37 4.26 -11.63
C ASN A 11 2.85 4.06 -11.51
N SER A 12 2.28 4.56 -10.42
CA SER A 12 0.83 4.46 -10.15
C SER A 12 -0.02 5.17 -11.20
N ASN A 13 0.53 6.15 -11.92
CA ASN A 13 -0.20 6.86 -12.96
C ASN A 13 -0.43 5.99 -14.21
N LEU A 14 0.37 4.94 -14.40
CA LEU A 14 0.17 3.98 -15.50
C LEU A 14 -1.16 3.24 -15.40
N PHE A 15 -1.73 3.12 -14.19
CA PHE A 15 -3.06 2.55 -14.02
C PHE A 15 -4.12 3.35 -14.79
N TYR A 16 -4.09 4.68 -14.73
CA TYR A 16 -5.06 5.53 -15.44
C TYR A 16 -4.97 5.41 -16.96
N LEU A 17 -3.78 5.11 -17.50
CA LEU A 17 -3.61 4.86 -18.93
C LEU A 17 -4.19 3.50 -19.35
N ILE A 18 -3.96 2.46 -18.55
CA ILE A 18 -4.46 1.10 -18.82
C ILE A 18 -5.99 1.04 -18.71
N GLU A 19 -6.58 1.77 -17.76
CA GLU A 19 -8.04 1.90 -17.60
C GLU A 19 -8.72 2.36 -18.89
N GLN A 20 -8.08 3.29 -19.62
CA GLN A 20 -8.61 3.85 -20.86
C GLN A 20 -8.53 2.86 -22.04
N GLU A 21 -7.51 1.99 -22.08
CA GLU A 21 -7.30 1.14 -23.25
C GLU A 21 -8.18 -0.12 -23.28
N LYS A 22 -8.56 -0.72 -22.14
CA LYS A 22 -9.39 -1.93 -22.13
C LYS A 22 -10.03 -2.10 -20.76
N GLY A 23 -11.37 -2.03 -20.64
CA GLY A 23 -12.27 -2.64 -19.63
C GLY A 23 -11.78 -3.12 -18.25
N PHE A 24 -10.64 -2.64 -17.78
CA PHE A 24 -9.91 -2.99 -16.56
C PHE A 24 -10.22 -1.87 -15.60
N ALA A 25 -11.15 -2.12 -14.68
CA ALA A 25 -11.39 -1.20 -13.59
C ALA A 25 -10.12 -1.15 -12.73
N VAL A 26 -9.52 0.04 -12.65
CA VAL A 26 -8.40 0.25 -11.73
C VAL A 26 -8.96 0.32 -10.32
N GLU A 27 -8.56 -0.62 -9.49
CA GLU A 27 -8.99 -0.62 -8.10
C GLU A 27 -8.18 0.42 -7.30
N LYS A 28 -8.87 1.33 -6.59
CA LYS A 28 -8.24 2.34 -5.70
C LYS A 28 -7.26 1.70 -4.70
N GLY A 29 -7.49 0.44 -4.31
CA GLY A 29 -6.58 -0.35 -3.49
C GLY A 29 -5.20 -0.54 -4.15
N SER A 30 -5.17 -1.00 -5.40
CA SER A 30 -3.94 -1.20 -6.18
C SER A 30 -3.14 0.08 -6.34
N ILE A 31 -3.81 1.22 -6.59
CA ILE A 31 -3.12 2.53 -6.67
C ILE A 31 -2.39 2.84 -5.35
N ARG A 32 -3.07 2.66 -4.21
CA ARG A 32 -2.49 2.95 -2.89
C ARG A 32 -1.30 2.05 -2.57
N GLU A 33 -1.45 0.75 -2.82
CA GLU A 33 -0.40 -0.25 -2.62
C GLU A 33 0.81 0.05 -3.50
N THR A 34 0.59 0.38 -4.78
CA THR A 34 1.67 0.79 -5.69
C THR A 34 2.32 2.10 -5.25
N PHE A 35 1.56 3.11 -4.88
CA PHE A 35 2.12 4.37 -4.37
C PHE A 35 3.01 4.11 -3.15
N PHE A 36 2.51 3.35 -2.17
CA PHE A 36 3.25 2.99 -0.98
C PHE A 36 4.55 2.23 -1.31
N LEU A 37 4.46 1.22 -2.18
CA LEU A 37 5.61 0.44 -2.62
C LEU A 37 6.63 1.32 -3.34
N ASN A 38 6.22 2.25 -4.18
CA ASN A 38 7.13 3.14 -4.90
C ASN A 38 7.83 4.11 -3.94
N GLN A 39 7.10 4.67 -2.96
CA GLN A 39 7.67 5.62 -2.02
C GLN A 39 8.60 4.93 -1.02
N LEU A 40 8.09 3.97 -0.24
CA LEU A 40 8.87 3.33 0.82
C LEU A 40 9.87 2.30 0.25
N GLY A 41 9.51 1.62 -0.84
CA GLY A 41 10.35 0.62 -1.49
C GLY A 41 11.61 1.21 -2.15
N SER A 42 11.62 2.51 -2.43
CA SER A 42 12.82 3.22 -2.90
C SER A 42 13.90 3.31 -1.81
N LEU A 43 13.49 3.41 -0.54
CA LEU A 43 14.39 3.56 0.61
C LEU A 43 14.74 2.22 1.28
N ILE A 44 13.80 1.29 1.33
CA ILE A 44 13.98 -0.01 1.98
C ILE A 44 13.40 -1.14 1.14
N LYS A 45 13.96 -2.33 1.29
CA LYS A 45 13.44 -3.51 0.60
C LYS A 45 12.13 -3.98 1.25
N LEU A 46 11.08 -4.04 0.44
CA LEU A 46 9.77 -4.57 0.80
C LEU A 46 9.53 -5.93 0.14
N TYR A 47 8.84 -6.79 0.86
CA TYR A 47 8.47 -8.14 0.46
C TYR A 47 6.97 -8.32 0.62
N TYR A 48 6.39 -9.21 -0.18
CA TYR A 48 5.03 -9.67 0.05
C TYR A 48 4.93 -10.46 1.37
N SER A 49 3.77 -10.42 2.02
CA SER A 49 3.48 -11.16 3.25
C SER A 49 2.09 -11.79 3.19
N ASP A 50 1.92 -12.95 3.83
CA ASP A 50 0.61 -13.57 3.99
C ASP A 50 -0.22 -12.94 5.13
N LYS A 51 0.43 -12.12 5.97
CA LYS A 51 -0.19 -11.48 7.15
C LYS A 51 -0.62 -10.03 6.92
N ALA A 52 0.02 -9.36 5.96
CA ALA A 52 -0.22 -7.97 5.60
C ALA A 52 0.20 -7.72 4.15
N ASP A 53 -0.13 -6.57 3.56
CA ASP A 53 0.22 -6.23 2.18
C ASP A 53 1.75 -6.29 1.92
N PHE A 54 2.56 -5.79 2.87
CA PHE A 54 4.03 -5.77 2.77
C PHE A 54 4.74 -6.10 4.09
N MET A 55 5.99 -6.54 3.99
CA MET A 55 6.91 -6.75 5.10
C MET A 55 8.30 -6.25 4.71
N ASP A 56 9.02 -5.60 5.64
CA ASP A 56 10.41 -5.21 5.39
C ASP A 56 11.42 -6.29 5.84
N SER A 57 12.71 -6.05 5.59
CA SER A 57 13.80 -6.94 6.03
C SER A 57 13.93 -7.09 7.55
N LYS A 58 13.29 -6.24 8.34
CA LYS A 58 13.29 -6.27 9.81
C LYS A 58 12.04 -6.95 10.38
N GLY A 59 11.15 -7.46 9.53
CA GLY A 59 9.91 -8.13 9.94
C GLY A 59 8.78 -7.18 10.33
N ARG A 60 8.89 -5.88 10.05
CA ARG A 60 7.78 -4.92 10.23
C ARG A 60 6.75 -5.16 9.14
N LEU A 61 5.49 -5.30 9.54
CA LEU A 61 4.37 -5.53 8.64
C LEU A 61 3.66 -4.21 8.32
N PHE A 62 3.30 -4.02 7.06
CA PHE A 62 2.61 -2.84 6.56
C PHE A 62 1.37 -3.26 5.79
N GLU A 63 0.27 -2.62 6.11
CA GLU A 63 -1.03 -2.84 5.50
C GLU A 63 -1.52 -1.51 4.93
N VAL A 64 -1.91 -1.48 3.66
CA VAL A 64 -2.23 -0.25 2.93
C VAL A 64 -3.72 -0.22 2.61
N GLY A 65 -4.39 0.91 2.84
CA GLY A 65 -5.82 0.98 2.58
C GLY A 65 -6.43 2.36 2.69
N GLY A 66 -7.76 2.43 2.70
CA GLY A 66 -8.50 3.68 2.89
C GLY A 66 -9.10 3.81 4.29
N LYS A 67 -9.78 4.94 4.53
CA LYS A 67 -10.42 5.30 5.81
C LYS A 67 -11.26 4.20 6.47
N GLY A 68 -11.89 3.31 5.70
CA GLY A 68 -12.71 2.21 6.20
C GLY A 68 -11.94 0.97 6.66
N LYS A 69 -10.60 0.93 6.51
CA LYS A 69 -9.79 -0.21 6.96
C LYS A 69 -9.77 -0.20 8.50
N GLY A 70 -10.40 -1.22 9.08
CA GLY A 70 -10.64 -1.34 10.51
C GLY A 70 -9.35 -1.28 11.32
N ASP A 71 -9.47 -0.91 12.61
CA ASP A 71 -8.37 -0.98 13.56
C ASP A 71 -7.96 -2.44 13.74
N ASN A 72 -7.02 -2.89 12.91
CA ASN A 72 -6.35 -4.15 13.15
C ASN A 72 -5.45 -3.92 14.37
N ASN A 73 -6.00 -4.16 15.56
CA ASN A 73 -5.34 -3.97 16.86
C ASN A 73 -4.17 -4.93 17.10
N SER A 74 -3.74 -5.65 16.07
CA SER A 74 -2.50 -6.42 16.13
C SER A 74 -1.35 -5.42 16.26
N LEU A 75 -0.76 -5.36 17.45
CA LEU A 75 0.27 -4.40 17.87
C LEU A 75 1.50 -4.32 16.94
N ASN A 76 1.63 -5.25 15.98
CA ASN A 76 2.80 -5.44 15.14
C ASN A 76 2.59 -5.10 13.65
N ILE A 77 1.48 -4.44 13.28
CA ILE A 77 1.20 -4.04 11.88
C ILE A 77 1.05 -2.52 11.80
N PHE A 78 1.77 -1.87 10.90
CA PHE A 78 1.58 -0.47 10.55
C PHE A 78 0.51 -0.34 9.48
N LEU A 79 -0.41 0.61 9.66
CA LEU A 79 -1.53 0.86 8.77
C LEU A 79 -1.25 2.15 7.98
N ALA A 80 -0.94 2.04 6.69
CA ALA A 80 -0.80 3.19 5.80
C ALA A 80 -2.17 3.53 5.19
N ILE A 81 -2.82 4.58 5.69
CA ILE A 81 -4.24 4.85 5.46
C ILE A 81 -4.44 6.11 4.63
N ASP A 82 -5.14 5.96 3.51
CA ASP A 82 -5.65 7.03 2.66
C ASP A 82 -6.93 7.65 3.24
N ASP A 83 -7.23 8.90 2.85
CA ASP A 83 -8.37 9.70 3.30
C ASP A 83 -8.37 10.03 4.83
N ILE A 84 -7.18 10.15 5.45
CA ILE A 84 -6.99 10.68 6.82
C ILE A 84 -5.92 11.78 6.88
N THR A 85 -6.08 12.74 7.79
CA THR A 85 -5.13 13.87 7.99
C THR A 85 -4.19 13.65 9.17
N VAL A 86 -4.68 13.01 10.24
CA VAL A 86 -3.92 12.77 11.47
C VAL A 86 -3.83 11.27 11.72
N GLY A 87 -2.61 10.79 11.96
CA GLY A 87 -2.36 9.40 12.37
C GLY A 87 -2.62 9.19 13.86
N PHE A 88 -2.88 7.94 14.24
CA PHE A 88 -3.03 7.56 15.64
C PHE A 88 -2.48 6.15 15.87
N LYS A 89 -1.64 5.97 16.89
CA LYS A 89 -0.92 4.72 17.17
C LYS A 89 -0.13 4.23 15.94
N ASN A 90 -0.50 3.07 15.40
CA ASN A 90 0.11 2.42 14.24
C ASN A 90 -0.49 2.89 12.90
N LYS A 91 -1.47 3.81 12.90
CA LYS A 91 -2.03 4.42 11.69
C LYS A 91 -1.22 5.61 11.24
N ILE A 92 -0.74 5.55 10.01
CA ILE A 92 0.06 6.58 9.34
C ILE A 92 -0.71 7.05 8.11
N PRO A 93 -1.00 8.36 7.97
CA PRO A 93 -1.59 8.89 6.75
C PRO A 93 -0.74 8.55 5.52
N LEU A 94 -1.35 7.96 4.49
CA LEU A 94 -0.66 7.47 3.30
C LEU A 94 0.10 8.58 2.58
N TRP A 95 -0.45 9.80 2.54
CA TRP A 95 0.18 10.94 1.89
C TRP A 95 1.53 11.35 2.50
N LEU A 96 1.83 11.00 3.76
CA LEU A 96 3.14 11.28 4.36
C LEU A 96 4.28 10.54 3.68
N PHE A 97 4.01 9.37 3.08
CA PHE A 97 5.02 8.62 2.34
C PHE A 97 5.47 9.37 1.09
N GLY A 98 4.69 10.33 0.58
CA GLY A 98 5.07 11.18 -0.55
C GLY A 98 6.20 12.18 -0.24
N PHE A 99 6.67 12.28 1.01
CA PHE A 99 7.84 13.11 1.36
C PHE A 99 9.15 12.32 1.44
N LEU A 100 9.13 11.02 1.12
CA LEU A 100 10.27 10.11 1.29
C LEU A 100 11.24 10.09 0.09
N TYR A 101 11.35 11.22 -0.64
CA TYR A 101 12.24 11.38 -1.80
C TYR A 101 13.72 11.16 -1.50
#